data_AF-A0A4Y9MXF7-F1
#
_entry.id   AF-A0A4Y9MXF7-F1
#
_cell.length_a   1.000
_cell.length_b   1.000
_cell.length_c   1.000
_cell.angle_alpha   90.00
_cell.angle_beta   90.00
_cell.angle_gamma   90.00
#
_symmetry.space_group_name_H-M   'P 1'
#
loop_
_entity.id
_entity.type
_entity.pdbx_description
1 polymer ?
#
loop_
_entity_poly.entity_id
_entity_poly.type
_entity_poly.pdbx_seq_one_letter_code
_entity_poly.pdbx_strand_id
1 'polypeptide(L)'
;MRLHRTTSASPRRPLRALAGGATALALSLTLPVAAARADEPAGQDTVVGELVQAWPEVGQAGHAVEAGHEEAEHEEAEHEEAEHGDGGHGAEVAEAPLTWVQSASGEAVRVPTEAVDGLPVGSTVEVTVGEELSDAAGEDGYEPARDVLDTELLEEAPKTSTPRVAGLTNQVTVAMAVPAGGQADGTTLAQVVAAVDGPVAEFWAGETDGAVRLGVTAAHDWVQTDAACADPTALWNEVADRTGFVPGPGRHLVAYVSSLPRDLPGCSYALGQVGAGPGAGGRIYVRDVLPSVIAHELGHNFGLGHSSAHQCDGAVETGACRTAPYRDYYDVMGASWSRLGSLNAPQAAQLGVLPASAQLAVPAAGPATTVTLAPLSGRAGTRAVRLTDAAGGTYWLEHRAAAGRDAWLDSADNRFGLESGVLLRRTGGMPDTALLLDGTPSAAAGWDADLQTALPVGVPVPVAGGAFTVTVDAVTAAGATLTVTPAPGAAVPVTPLPEGDPAPEVLAAGPAGAVPAREAPADVDTTAGAPGVVPPGTARALDPVGTPAATDAVPEAAVVAAAQSSAGGRWALAARAAGGLGVVAVAGWGFARMRVRTRS
;
A
#
# COMPACT_ATOMS: atom_id res chain seq x y z
N MET A 1 -30.44 -30.91 64.61
CA MET A 1 -30.93 -30.21 65.83
C MET A 1 -30.16 -30.78 67.03
N ARG A 2 -29.44 -29.95 67.79
CA ARG A 2 -28.94 -30.11 69.20
C ARG A 2 -28.49 -31.51 69.72
N LEU A 3 -27.19 -31.71 70.03
CA LEU A 3 -26.53 -31.60 71.39
C LEU A 3 -26.31 -33.01 72.05
N HIS A 4 -25.21 -33.38 72.76
CA HIS A 4 -23.93 -32.71 73.10
C HIS A 4 -22.89 -33.67 73.77
N ARG A 5 -21.71 -33.12 74.18
CA ARG A 5 -20.62 -33.64 75.08
C ARG A 5 -19.54 -34.54 74.45
N THR A 6 -18.25 -34.13 74.27
CA THR A 6 -17.15 -33.72 75.22
C THR A 6 -16.50 -34.93 75.94
N THR A 7 -15.17 -35.08 76.12
CA THR A 7 -14.07 -34.12 76.41
C THR A 7 -12.65 -34.57 75.97
N SER A 8 -11.74 -33.58 75.89
CA SER A 8 -10.26 -33.59 75.73
C SER A 8 -9.42 -34.63 76.51
N ALA A 9 -8.28 -35.05 75.93
CA ALA A 9 -6.97 -35.10 76.62
C ALA A 9 -5.75 -35.20 75.66
N SER A 10 -4.68 -34.49 75.97
CA SER A 10 -3.27 -34.68 75.50
C SER A 10 -2.39 -34.62 76.76
N PRO A 11 -1.19 -35.26 76.86
CA PRO A 11 0.01 -34.66 76.26
C PRO A 11 1.29 -35.55 76.05
N ARG A 12 2.36 -34.91 75.55
CA ARG A 12 3.82 -35.15 75.78
C ARG A 12 4.60 -36.27 75.04
N ARG A 13 5.65 -35.83 74.32
CA ARG A 13 6.87 -36.56 73.91
C ARG A 13 7.76 -36.90 75.11
N PRO A 14 8.77 -37.79 74.94
CA PRO A 14 10.15 -37.29 74.98
C PRO A 14 11.08 -37.84 73.87
N LEU A 15 12.28 -37.24 73.76
CA LEU A 15 13.33 -37.58 72.78
C LEU A 15 14.15 -38.82 73.18
N ARG A 16 14.83 -39.42 72.19
CA ARG A 16 16.24 -39.86 72.33
C ARG A 16 16.94 -39.96 70.97
N ALA A 17 18.15 -39.42 70.89
CA ALA A 17 19.05 -39.58 69.77
C ALA A 17 20.04 -40.73 70.02
N LEU A 18 20.60 -41.30 68.97
CA LEU A 18 21.96 -41.86 68.95
C LEU A 18 22.42 -42.04 67.49
N ALA A 19 23.61 -41.54 67.19
CA ALA A 19 24.21 -41.64 65.87
C ALA A 19 24.98 -42.96 65.71
N GLY A 20 24.88 -43.58 64.53
CA GLY A 20 25.77 -44.65 64.07
C GLY A 20 26.40 -44.22 62.76
N GLY A 21 27.73 -44.18 62.69
CA GLY A 21 28.45 -43.70 61.51
C GLY A 21 28.65 -44.79 60.46
N ALA A 22 28.69 -44.38 59.19
CA ALA A 22 29.33 -45.12 58.11
C ALA A 22 29.89 -44.11 57.09
N THR A 23 31.20 -44.14 56.90
CA THR A 23 31.92 -43.24 55.98
C THR A 23 31.91 -43.78 54.55
N ALA A 24 31.55 -42.90 53.62
CA ALA A 24 32.01 -42.86 52.22
C ALA A 24 31.98 -44.15 51.36
N LEU A 25 31.09 -44.15 50.36
CA LEU A 25 31.52 -44.41 48.98
C LEU A 25 30.87 -43.36 48.06
N ALA A 26 31.66 -42.79 47.15
CA ALA A 26 31.25 -41.62 46.38
C ALA A 26 30.42 -42.01 45.13
N LEU A 27 29.26 -41.36 44.95
CA LEU A 27 28.68 -41.11 43.64
C LEU A 27 28.54 -39.60 43.45
N SER A 28 29.12 -39.10 42.36
CA SER A 28 29.11 -37.69 42.00
C SER A 28 27.74 -37.29 41.45
N LEU A 29 26.88 -36.74 42.32
CA LEU A 29 25.69 -36.00 41.90
C LEU A 29 26.04 -34.52 41.83
N THR A 30 26.26 -34.02 40.62
CA THR A 30 26.24 -32.58 40.34
C THR A 30 24.80 -32.08 40.52
N LEU A 31 24.53 -31.48 41.67
CA LEU A 31 23.32 -30.69 41.85
C LEU A 31 23.31 -29.54 40.82
N PRO A 32 22.20 -29.25 40.13
CA PRO A 32 22.09 -28.02 39.39
C PRO A 32 22.23 -26.86 40.39
N VAL A 33 23.04 -25.87 40.03
CA VAL A 33 23.03 -24.59 40.73
C VAL A 33 21.64 -24.01 40.53
N ALA A 34 20.87 -23.90 41.61
CA ALA A 34 19.67 -23.10 41.63
C ALA A 34 20.11 -21.65 41.44
N ALA A 35 20.10 -21.18 40.19
CA ALA A 35 20.14 -19.75 39.90
C ALA A 35 18.98 -19.12 40.68
N ALA A 36 19.28 -18.12 41.50
CA ALA A 36 18.24 -17.32 42.11
C ALA A 36 17.47 -16.67 40.97
N ARG A 37 16.20 -17.05 40.77
CA ARG A 37 15.27 -16.18 40.04
C ARG A 37 15.27 -14.86 40.79
N ALA A 38 15.56 -13.77 40.08
CA ALA A 38 15.13 -12.47 40.52
C ALA A 38 13.60 -12.50 40.67
N ASP A 39 13.05 -11.71 41.59
CA ASP A 39 11.61 -11.52 41.63
C ASP A 39 11.18 -10.87 40.31
N GLU A 40 10.52 -11.63 39.43
CA GLU A 40 9.76 -11.10 38.30
C GLU A 40 8.72 -10.12 38.87
N PRO A 41 8.72 -8.83 38.47
CA PRO A 41 7.69 -7.89 38.89
C PRO A 41 6.31 -8.42 38.50
N ALA A 42 5.40 -8.51 39.47
CA ALA A 42 4.05 -8.99 39.21
C ALA A 42 3.34 -8.06 38.22
N GLY A 43 2.97 -8.59 37.04
CA GLY A 43 2.36 -7.83 35.94
C GLY A 43 3.21 -7.75 34.66
N GLN A 44 4.33 -8.46 34.58
CA GLN A 44 5.10 -8.62 33.33
C GLN A 44 4.77 -9.97 32.68
N ASP A 45 4.36 -9.92 31.41
CA ASP A 45 4.10 -11.11 30.57
C ASP A 45 4.97 -11.03 29.31
N THR A 46 5.53 -12.16 28.86
CA THR A 46 6.36 -12.22 27.64
C THR A 46 5.56 -12.88 26.51
N VAL A 47 5.42 -12.18 25.39
CA VAL A 47 4.67 -12.60 24.21
C VAL A 47 5.64 -12.87 23.07
N VAL A 48 5.55 -14.06 22.45
CA VAL A 48 6.34 -14.43 21.27
C VAL A 48 5.40 -14.66 20.08
N GLY A 49 5.65 -13.97 18.97
CA GLY A 49 4.78 -14.03 17.80
C GLY A 49 5.25 -13.18 16.63
N GLU A 50 4.41 -13.11 15.59
CA GLU A 50 4.61 -12.25 14.42
C GLU A 50 4.27 -10.79 14.78
N LEU A 51 5.14 -9.85 14.43
CA LEU A 51 4.83 -8.42 14.53
C LEU A 51 3.93 -8.01 13.36
N VAL A 52 2.70 -7.62 13.67
CA VAL A 52 1.67 -7.29 12.69
C VAL A 52 1.26 -5.83 12.82
N GLN A 53 1.09 -5.16 11.67
CA GLN A 53 0.49 -3.83 11.58
C GLN A 53 -0.75 -3.84 10.69
N ALA A 54 -1.74 -3.02 11.01
CA ALA A 54 -2.87 -2.74 10.13
C ALA A 54 -3.35 -1.28 10.23
N TRP A 55 -3.91 -0.77 9.14
CA TRP A 55 -4.35 0.62 8.99
C TRP A 55 -5.86 0.78 9.14
N PRO A 56 -6.35 1.32 10.27
CA PRO A 56 -7.78 1.59 10.46
C PRO A 56 -8.20 2.84 9.67
N GLU A 57 -9.04 2.64 8.67
CA GLU A 57 -9.55 3.71 7.82
C GLU A 57 -10.78 4.37 8.44
N VAL A 58 -10.73 5.68 8.73
CA VAL A 58 -11.93 6.42 9.15
C VAL A 58 -12.78 6.81 7.95
N GLY A 59 -14.09 6.57 8.03
CA GLY A 59 -15.00 6.87 6.92
C GLY A 59 -15.13 8.38 6.72
N GLN A 60 -14.64 8.91 5.59
CA GLN A 60 -14.84 10.33 5.29
C GLN A 60 -16.34 10.65 5.21
N ALA A 61 -16.78 11.69 5.94
CA ALA A 61 -18.19 12.06 6.07
C ALA A 61 -18.91 12.39 4.73
N GLY A 62 -18.17 12.52 3.63
CA GLY A 62 -18.67 12.74 2.27
C GLY A 62 -19.14 11.50 1.50
N HIS A 63 -18.93 10.27 1.99
CA HIS A 63 -19.35 9.06 1.24
C HIS A 63 -20.82 8.68 1.39
N ALA A 64 -21.53 9.24 2.38
CA ALA A 64 -22.90 8.84 2.69
C ALA A 64 -23.97 9.24 1.65
N VAL A 65 -23.61 9.93 0.57
CA VAL A 65 -24.55 10.57 -0.38
C VAL A 65 -24.75 9.83 -1.71
N GLU A 66 -23.87 8.88 -2.09
CA GLU A 66 -23.99 8.18 -3.39
C GLU A 66 -24.81 6.88 -3.33
N ALA A 67 -25.13 6.37 -2.13
CA ALA A 67 -25.86 5.12 -1.93
C ALA A 67 -27.37 5.33 -1.65
N GLY A 68 -28.10 5.94 -2.60
CA GLY A 68 -29.56 5.78 -2.69
C GLY A 68 -30.40 7.05 -2.92
N HIS A 69 -30.40 7.58 -4.14
CA HIS A 69 -31.45 8.51 -4.62
C HIS A 69 -31.79 8.29 -6.10
N GLU A 70 -32.45 7.17 -6.40
CA GLU A 70 -33.43 7.10 -7.49
C GLU A 70 -34.81 6.79 -6.87
N GLU A 71 -35.87 7.42 -7.40
CA GLU A 71 -37.28 7.34 -6.94
C GLU A 71 -37.65 7.97 -5.58
N ALA A 72 -37.78 9.31 -5.56
CA ALA A 72 -38.82 9.99 -4.79
C ALA A 72 -39.18 11.34 -5.43
N GLU A 73 -40.27 11.39 -6.20
CA GLU A 73 -40.80 12.64 -6.76
C GLU A 73 -41.57 13.47 -5.71
N HIS A 74 -41.34 14.78 -5.71
CA HIS A 74 -42.25 15.84 -5.26
C HIS A 74 -42.93 15.73 -3.88
N GLU A 75 -42.38 16.43 -2.88
CA GLU A 75 -43.20 17.31 -2.02
C GLU A 75 -42.40 18.56 -1.61
N GLU A 76 -43.01 19.74 -1.73
CA GLU A 76 -42.36 21.03 -1.48
C GLU A 76 -42.34 21.34 0.03
N ALA A 77 -41.16 21.55 0.60
CA ALA A 77 -40.99 22.10 1.94
C ALA A 77 -39.97 23.25 1.90
N GLU A 78 -40.37 24.41 2.44
CA GLU A 78 -39.61 25.66 2.39
C GLU A 78 -38.39 25.57 3.32
N HIS A 79 -37.18 25.62 2.75
CA HIS A 79 -35.95 25.76 3.53
C HIS A 79 -35.59 27.25 3.70
N GLU A 80 -35.79 27.77 4.92
CA GLU A 80 -35.20 29.04 5.34
C GLU A 80 -33.66 28.94 5.34
N GLU A 81 -33.00 30.02 4.95
CA GLU A 81 -31.53 30.13 4.91
C GLU A 81 -30.96 30.09 6.34
N ALA A 82 -30.45 28.93 6.77
CA ALA A 82 -29.64 28.80 7.97
C ALA A 82 -28.16 29.02 7.62
N GLU A 83 -27.53 30.00 8.30
CA GLU A 83 -26.13 30.36 8.11
C GLU A 83 -25.20 29.16 8.34
N HIS A 84 -24.48 28.72 7.30
CA HIS A 84 -23.34 27.82 7.47
C HIS A 84 -22.15 28.57 8.07
N GLY A 85 -22.22 28.80 9.39
CA GLY A 85 -21.12 29.24 10.21
C GLY A 85 -20.10 28.12 10.43
N ASP A 86 -18.84 28.55 10.43
CA ASP A 86 -17.63 27.86 10.88
C ASP A 86 -17.82 26.77 11.96
N GLY A 87 -17.14 25.65 11.79
CA GLY A 87 -17.27 24.44 12.59
C GLY A 87 -16.25 23.38 12.21
N GLY A 88 -14.97 23.72 12.30
CA GLY A 88 -13.87 22.79 12.01
C GLY A 88 -13.88 21.56 12.92
N HIS A 89 -14.36 20.44 12.37
CA HIS A 89 -14.05 19.09 12.84
C HIS A 89 -13.58 18.31 11.61
N GLY A 90 -12.26 18.31 11.38
CA GLY A 90 -11.67 17.16 10.73
C GLY A 90 -12.01 15.97 11.61
N ALA A 91 -12.66 14.94 11.06
CA ALA A 91 -12.73 13.65 11.74
C ALA A 91 -11.28 13.27 12.00
N GLU A 92 -10.93 13.10 13.27
CA GLU A 92 -9.57 12.72 13.65
C GLU A 92 -9.27 11.43 12.92
N VAL A 93 -8.32 11.52 11.99
CA VAL A 93 -7.82 10.37 11.27
C VAL A 93 -7.16 9.50 12.32
N ALA A 94 -7.30 8.18 12.23
CA ALA A 94 -6.40 7.31 12.97
C ALA A 94 -5.00 7.47 12.38
N GLU A 95 -4.25 8.48 12.85
CA GLU A 95 -2.95 8.91 12.28
C GLU A 95 -1.83 7.88 12.51
N ALA A 96 -2.12 6.80 13.25
CA ALA A 96 -1.20 5.72 13.58
C ALA A 96 -1.80 4.35 13.24
N PRO A 97 -0.98 3.36 12.84
CA PRO A 97 -1.46 2.00 12.61
C PRO A 97 -1.75 1.33 13.95
N LEU A 98 -2.63 0.33 13.93
CA LEU A 98 -2.71 -0.66 15.00
C LEU A 98 -1.52 -1.60 14.86
N THR A 99 -0.70 -1.73 15.91
CA THR A 99 0.41 -2.69 15.96
C THR A 99 0.20 -3.73 17.06
N TRP A 100 0.47 -5.00 16.78
CA TRP A 100 0.35 -6.08 17.76
C TRP A 100 1.33 -7.21 17.49
N VAL A 101 1.60 -8.01 18.53
CA VAL A 101 2.29 -9.30 18.40
C VAL A 101 1.23 -10.39 18.31
N GLN A 102 1.16 -11.12 17.19
CA GLN A 102 0.25 -12.26 17.02
C GLN A 102 1.00 -13.58 17.30
N SER A 103 0.62 -14.26 18.37
CA SER A 103 1.14 -15.57 18.74
C SER A 103 0.81 -16.66 17.72
N ALA A 104 1.57 -17.78 17.75
CA ALA A 104 1.29 -18.95 16.92
C ALA A 104 -0.07 -19.63 17.20
N SER A 105 -0.70 -19.32 18.35
CA SER A 105 -2.08 -19.72 18.71
C SER A 105 -3.16 -18.80 18.12
N GLY A 106 -2.78 -17.69 17.48
CA GLY A 106 -3.69 -16.71 16.89
C GLY A 106 -4.09 -15.56 17.81
N GLU A 107 -3.84 -15.67 19.12
CA GLU A 107 -4.01 -14.59 20.12
C GLU A 107 -3.08 -13.41 19.82
N ALA A 108 -3.60 -12.19 19.92
CA ALA A 108 -2.91 -10.94 19.63
C ALA A 108 -2.81 -10.05 20.88
N VAL A 109 -1.64 -9.45 21.09
CA VAL A 109 -1.43 -8.45 22.14
C VAL A 109 -1.03 -7.13 21.48
N ARG A 110 -1.90 -6.13 21.61
CA ARG A 110 -1.69 -4.79 21.02
C ARG A 110 -0.60 -4.04 21.78
N VAL A 111 0.25 -3.33 21.06
CA VAL A 111 1.38 -2.54 21.59
C VAL A 111 1.41 -1.16 20.91
N PRO A 112 1.95 -0.11 21.57
CA PRO A 112 2.19 1.17 20.92
C PRO A 112 3.12 1.01 19.71
N THR A 113 2.74 1.59 18.58
CA THR A 113 3.47 1.46 17.31
C THR A 113 4.88 2.02 17.41
N GLU A 114 5.04 3.15 18.09
CA GLU A 114 6.31 3.85 18.30
C GLU A 114 7.29 3.06 19.20
N ALA A 115 6.81 2.10 19.98
CA ALA A 115 7.66 1.25 20.82
C ALA A 115 8.36 0.13 20.03
N VAL A 116 7.98 -0.08 18.78
CA VAL A 116 8.45 -1.18 17.91
C VAL A 116 8.85 -0.70 16.50
N ASP A 117 9.09 0.61 16.32
CA ASP A 117 9.32 1.24 15.01
C ASP A 117 10.53 0.68 14.21
N GLY A 118 11.55 0.20 14.93
CA GLY A 118 12.74 -0.42 14.36
C GLY A 118 12.60 -1.89 13.96
N LEU A 119 11.44 -2.52 14.18
CA LEU A 119 11.20 -3.93 13.91
C LEU A 119 10.41 -4.13 12.59
N PRO A 120 10.88 -4.95 11.64
CA PRO A 120 10.15 -5.17 10.39
C PRO A 120 8.80 -5.86 10.60
N VAL A 121 7.74 -5.36 9.97
CA VAL A 121 6.43 -6.06 9.95
C VAL A 121 6.57 -7.45 9.31
N GLY A 122 5.93 -8.45 9.91
CA GLY A 122 6.06 -9.86 9.56
C GLY A 122 7.28 -10.57 10.14
N SER A 123 8.07 -9.91 10.99
CA SER A 123 9.15 -10.55 11.75
C SER A 123 8.62 -11.32 12.96
N THR A 124 9.36 -12.35 13.39
CA THR A 124 9.07 -13.00 14.68
C THR A 124 9.81 -12.28 15.79
N VAL A 125 9.08 -11.82 16.79
CA VAL A 125 9.58 -11.01 17.91
C VAL A 125 9.22 -11.64 19.25
N GLU A 126 10.05 -11.39 20.25
CA GLU A 126 9.72 -11.53 21.68
C GLU A 126 9.52 -10.13 22.25
N VAL A 127 8.38 -9.90 22.92
CA VAL A 127 8.06 -8.61 23.55
C VAL A 127 7.63 -8.87 24.98
N THR A 128 8.30 -8.21 25.93
CA THR A 128 7.87 -8.22 27.34
C THR A 128 6.94 -7.04 27.56
N VAL A 129 5.69 -7.32 27.91
CA VAL A 129 4.64 -6.31 28.09
C VAL A 129 4.34 -6.04 29.57
N GLY A 130 4.01 -4.79 29.86
CA GLY A 130 3.61 -4.28 31.18
C GLY A 130 2.10 -4.12 31.32
N GLU A 131 1.68 -3.03 31.96
CA GLU A 131 0.27 -2.71 32.21
C GLU A 131 -0.49 -2.24 30.95
N GLU A 132 -1.81 -2.14 31.06
CA GLU A 132 -2.68 -1.60 30.00
C GLU A 132 -2.56 -0.08 29.90
N LEU A 133 -2.42 0.41 28.67
CA LEU A 133 -2.34 1.81 28.32
C LEU A 133 -3.64 2.29 27.68
N SER A 134 -4.02 3.52 28.02
CA SER A 134 -5.03 4.27 27.27
C SER A 134 -4.32 5.00 26.13
N ASP A 135 -4.78 4.79 24.91
CA ASP A 135 -4.28 5.44 23.70
C ASP A 135 -5.44 5.83 22.76
N ALA A 136 -5.15 6.58 21.70
CA ALA A 136 -6.19 7.10 20.79
C ALA A 136 -7.07 5.99 20.20
N ALA A 137 -6.46 4.89 19.75
CA ALA A 137 -7.22 3.74 19.24
C ALA A 137 -8.09 3.06 20.32
N GLY A 138 -7.68 3.10 21.60
CA GLY A 138 -8.55 2.70 22.71
C GLY A 138 -9.75 3.63 22.90
N GLU A 139 -9.60 4.93 22.62
CA GLU A 139 -10.70 5.91 22.61
C GLU A 139 -11.65 5.69 21.42
N ASP A 140 -11.14 5.22 20.27
CA ASP A 140 -11.92 4.74 19.12
C ASP A 140 -12.63 3.38 19.37
N GLY A 141 -12.36 2.74 20.50
CA GLY A 141 -13.01 1.50 20.94
C GLY A 141 -12.31 0.21 20.52
N TYR A 142 -11.02 0.25 20.18
CA TYR A 142 -10.18 -0.96 20.09
C TYR A 142 -9.75 -1.45 21.50
N GLU A 143 -9.48 -2.76 21.63
CA GLU A 143 -8.96 -3.34 22.88
C GLU A 143 -7.67 -2.62 23.35
N PRO A 144 -7.43 -2.36 24.65
CA PRO A 144 -6.28 -1.58 25.13
C PRO A 144 -4.90 -2.07 24.65
N ALA A 145 -3.96 -1.15 24.45
CA ALA A 145 -2.56 -1.49 24.20
C ALA A 145 -1.86 -1.88 25.51
N ARG A 146 -0.80 -2.67 25.45
CA ARG A 146 0.07 -2.98 26.60
C ARG A 146 1.39 -2.24 26.50
N ASP A 147 1.87 -1.69 27.61
CA ASP A 147 3.18 -1.04 27.69
C ASP A 147 4.30 -2.00 27.26
N VAL A 148 5.31 -1.51 26.55
CA VAL A 148 6.41 -2.32 26.02
C VAL A 148 7.65 -2.09 26.88
N LEU A 149 8.03 -3.12 27.62
CA LEU A 149 9.13 -3.06 28.59
C LEU A 149 10.47 -3.53 28.00
N ASP A 150 10.43 -4.47 27.05
CA ASP A 150 11.60 -4.96 26.32
C ASP A 150 11.19 -5.59 24.98
N THR A 151 12.09 -5.59 23.99
CA THR A 151 11.85 -6.19 22.65
C THR A 151 13.10 -6.90 22.12
N GLU A 152 12.92 -8.12 21.59
CA GLU A 152 13.96 -8.88 20.89
C GLU A 152 13.45 -9.37 19.52
N LEU A 153 14.24 -9.13 18.47
CA LEU A 153 14.01 -9.69 17.14
C LEU A 153 14.55 -11.12 17.08
N LEU A 154 13.66 -12.11 16.98
CA LEU A 154 14.05 -13.53 16.91
C LEU A 154 14.30 -13.99 15.47
N GLU A 155 13.47 -13.58 14.52
CA GLU A 155 13.61 -13.92 13.09
C GLU A 155 13.14 -12.77 12.19
N GLU A 156 13.94 -12.38 11.20
CA GLU A 156 13.54 -11.39 10.19
C GLU A 156 12.31 -11.85 9.39
N ALA A 157 11.51 -10.89 8.90
CA ALA A 157 10.35 -11.18 8.06
C ALA A 157 10.73 -12.03 6.83
N PRO A 158 10.06 -13.19 6.59
CA PRO A 158 10.45 -14.08 5.52
C PRO A 158 10.20 -13.45 4.15
N LYS A 159 11.20 -13.51 3.26
CA LYS A 159 11.08 -13.04 1.88
C LYS A 159 10.10 -13.93 1.11
N THR A 160 8.88 -13.45 0.94
CA THR A 160 7.81 -14.19 0.28
C THR A 160 7.99 -14.21 -1.23
N SER A 161 7.69 -15.36 -1.85
CA SER A 161 7.55 -15.47 -3.29
C SER A 161 6.25 -16.20 -3.60
N THR A 162 5.40 -15.62 -4.44
CA THR A 162 4.08 -16.17 -4.74
C THR A 162 4.19 -17.34 -5.71
N PRO A 163 3.81 -18.58 -5.33
CA PRO A 163 3.60 -19.62 -6.30
C PRO A 163 2.41 -19.25 -7.19
N ARG A 164 2.60 -19.19 -8.51
CA ARG A 164 1.53 -18.84 -9.45
C ARG A 164 0.52 -19.99 -9.57
N VAL A 165 -0.68 -19.81 -9.04
CA VAL A 165 -1.78 -20.78 -9.10
C VAL A 165 -2.81 -20.33 -10.12
N ALA A 166 -3.16 -21.20 -11.08
CA ALA A 166 -4.13 -20.92 -12.16
C ALA A 166 -3.89 -19.62 -12.97
N GLY A 167 -2.67 -19.08 -12.95
CA GLY A 167 -2.33 -17.80 -13.60
C GLY A 167 -2.48 -16.55 -12.71
N LEU A 168 -2.95 -16.71 -11.47
CA LEU A 168 -2.95 -15.68 -10.41
C LEU A 168 -1.62 -15.68 -9.68
N THR A 169 -1.17 -14.51 -9.22
CA THR A 169 -0.08 -14.41 -8.22
C THR A 169 -0.67 -14.30 -6.82
N ASN A 170 -1.83 -13.64 -6.71
CA ASN A 170 -2.51 -13.35 -5.46
C ASN A 170 -3.94 -13.91 -5.54
N GLN A 171 -4.23 -14.89 -4.69
CA GLN A 171 -5.52 -15.57 -4.60
C GLN A 171 -6.35 -14.92 -3.50
N VAL A 172 -7.58 -14.55 -3.81
CA VAL A 172 -8.51 -13.93 -2.85
C VAL A 172 -9.53 -14.97 -2.37
N THR A 173 -9.76 -15.00 -1.06
CA THR A 173 -10.96 -15.57 -0.45
C THR A 173 -11.85 -14.41 -0.01
N VAL A 174 -13.07 -14.33 -0.54
CA VAL A 174 -14.07 -13.33 -0.13
C VAL A 174 -14.99 -13.96 0.93
N ALA A 175 -15.28 -13.21 2.00
CA ALA A 175 -16.22 -13.63 3.03
C ALA A 175 -17.11 -12.46 3.47
N MET A 176 -18.42 -12.68 3.58
CA MET A 176 -19.34 -11.71 4.20
C MET A 176 -19.38 -11.96 5.72
N ALA A 177 -19.21 -10.94 6.55
CA ALA A 177 -19.10 -11.07 8.01
C ALA A 177 -19.98 -10.06 8.76
N VAL A 178 -20.80 -10.56 9.68
CA VAL A 178 -21.51 -9.73 10.66
C VAL A 178 -20.76 -9.83 11.99
N PRO A 179 -20.17 -8.74 12.48
CA PRO A 179 -19.50 -8.72 13.78
C PRO A 179 -20.50 -8.80 14.93
N ALA A 180 -20.04 -9.16 16.12
CA ALA A 180 -20.88 -9.17 17.31
C ALA A 180 -21.55 -7.79 17.54
N GLY A 181 -22.87 -7.82 17.77
CA GLY A 181 -23.72 -6.61 17.86
C GLY A 181 -24.24 -6.08 16.51
N GLY A 182 -23.71 -6.58 15.38
CA GLY A 182 -24.14 -6.21 14.04
C GLY A 182 -25.37 -6.97 13.52
N GLN A 183 -25.82 -6.58 12.33
CA GLN A 183 -26.81 -7.30 11.52
C GLN A 183 -26.33 -7.36 10.08
N ALA A 184 -26.77 -8.34 9.28
CA ALA A 184 -26.45 -8.35 7.85
C ALA A 184 -27.13 -7.17 7.14
N ASP A 185 -26.39 -6.51 6.24
CA ASP A 185 -26.89 -5.40 5.43
C ASP A 185 -27.37 -5.86 4.03
N GLY A 186 -27.68 -4.90 3.15
CA GLY A 186 -28.18 -5.15 1.81
C GLY A 186 -27.11 -5.54 0.78
N THR A 187 -25.83 -5.48 1.12
CA THR A 187 -24.74 -5.90 0.22
C THR A 187 -24.76 -7.40 0.03
N THR A 188 -24.60 -7.84 -1.21
CA THR A 188 -24.54 -9.25 -1.58
C THR A 188 -23.11 -9.71 -1.83
N LEU A 189 -22.83 -10.99 -1.56
CA LEU A 189 -21.55 -11.63 -1.90
C LEU A 189 -21.18 -11.42 -3.38
N ALA A 190 -22.17 -11.41 -4.27
CA ALA A 190 -21.96 -11.18 -5.70
C ALA A 190 -21.41 -9.78 -6.03
N GLN A 191 -21.80 -8.74 -5.28
CA GLN A 191 -21.25 -7.39 -5.46
C GLN A 191 -19.79 -7.32 -5.02
N VAL A 192 -19.44 -7.91 -3.87
CA VAL A 192 -18.06 -7.94 -3.37
C VAL A 192 -17.15 -8.73 -4.32
N VAL A 193 -17.58 -9.92 -4.76
CA VAL A 193 -16.84 -10.73 -5.74
C VAL A 193 -16.67 -9.99 -7.07
N ALA A 194 -17.72 -9.32 -7.58
CA ALA A 194 -17.63 -8.55 -8.82
C ALA A 194 -16.70 -7.34 -8.71
N ALA A 195 -16.63 -6.68 -7.55
CA ALA A 195 -15.67 -5.60 -7.31
C ALA A 195 -14.22 -6.12 -7.33
N VAL A 196 -13.96 -7.25 -6.66
CA VAL A 196 -12.63 -7.88 -6.60
C VAL A 196 -12.18 -8.40 -7.98
N ASP A 197 -12.98 -9.23 -8.64
CA ASP A 197 -12.60 -9.87 -9.93
C ASP A 197 -12.66 -8.91 -11.13
N GLY A 198 -13.41 -7.81 -11.03
CA GLY A 198 -13.50 -6.77 -12.04
C GLY A 198 -12.51 -5.63 -11.77
N PRO A 199 -12.99 -4.43 -11.37
CA PRO A 199 -12.19 -3.21 -11.33
C PRO A 199 -10.94 -3.27 -10.45
N VAL A 200 -10.96 -4.03 -9.34
CA VAL A 200 -9.79 -4.18 -8.45
C VAL A 200 -8.70 -5.04 -9.10
N ALA A 201 -9.06 -6.20 -9.67
CA ALA A 201 -8.13 -7.05 -10.39
C ALA A 201 -7.60 -6.37 -11.67
N GLU A 202 -8.45 -5.64 -12.40
CA GLU A 202 -8.07 -4.84 -13.57
C GLU A 202 -7.15 -3.66 -13.20
N PHE A 203 -7.36 -3.04 -12.03
CA PHE A 203 -6.45 -2.02 -11.51
C PHE A 203 -5.06 -2.61 -11.26
N TRP A 204 -4.95 -3.59 -10.36
CA TRP A 204 -3.66 -4.11 -9.95
C TRP A 204 -2.92 -4.86 -11.06
N ALA A 205 -3.61 -5.66 -11.89
CA ALA A 205 -2.98 -6.31 -13.05
C ALA A 205 -2.57 -5.31 -14.12
N GLY A 206 -3.30 -4.20 -14.27
CA GLY A 206 -2.94 -3.10 -15.15
C GLY A 206 -1.68 -2.39 -14.67
N GLU A 207 -1.70 -1.77 -13.49
CA GLU A 207 -0.63 -0.87 -13.04
C GLU A 207 0.68 -1.58 -12.70
N THR A 208 0.65 -2.90 -12.48
CA THR A 208 1.84 -3.72 -12.21
C THR A 208 2.34 -4.52 -13.42
N ASP A 209 1.79 -4.28 -14.62
CA ASP A 209 2.05 -5.05 -15.85
C ASP A 209 1.93 -6.59 -15.64
N GLY A 210 0.99 -6.99 -14.77
CA GLY A 210 0.69 -8.38 -14.44
C GLY A 210 1.61 -9.04 -13.39
N ALA A 211 2.45 -8.28 -12.69
CA ALA A 211 3.21 -8.77 -11.54
C ALA A 211 2.29 -9.07 -10.33
N VAL A 212 1.26 -8.25 -10.12
CA VAL A 212 0.12 -8.54 -9.23
C VAL A 212 -1.06 -8.97 -10.10
N ARG A 213 -1.54 -10.21 -9.94
CA ARG A 213 -2.74 -10.73 -10.59
C ARG A 213 -3.63 -11.37 -9.54
N LEU A 214 -4.65 -10.60 -9.16
CA LEU A 214 -5.70 -10.97 -8.23
C LEU A 214 -6.78 -11.81 -8.91
N GLY A 215 -7.48 -12.61 -8.12
CA GLY A 215 -8.72 -13.28 -8.51
C GLY A 215 -9.34 -14.06 -7.35
N VAL A 216 -10.67 -14.09 -7.28
CA VAL A 216 -11.41 -14.82 -6.26
C VAL A 216 -11.32 -16.33 -6.53
N THR A 217 -10.89 -17.06 -5.50
CA THR A 217 -10.71 -18.52 -5.53
C THR A 217 -11.68 -19.25 -4.62
N ALA A 218 -12.21 -18.55 -3.61
CA ALA A 218 -13.29 -19.00 -2.74
C ALA A 218 -14.14 -17.80 -2.31
N ALA A 219 -15.44 -18.00 -2.16
CA ALA A 219 -16.42 -16.97 -1.84
C ALA A 219 -17.45 -17.53 -0.85
N HIS A 220 -17.65 -16.84 0.27
CA HIS A 220 -18.46 -17.30 1.40
C HIS A 220 -19.49 -16.25 1.79
N ASP A 221 -20.75 -16.67 1.88
CA ASP A 221 -21.87 -15.83 2.34
C ASP A 221 -21.82 -15.62 3.87
N TRP A 222 -22.74 -14.82 4.39
CA TRP A 222 -22.70 -14.25 5.75
C TRP A 222 -22.35 -15.24 6.87
N VAL A 223 -21.21 -15.00 7.53
CA VAL A 223 -20.85 -15.57 8.84
C VAL A 223 -21.15 -14.56 9.96
N GLN A 224 -21.73 -15.04 11.06
CA GLN A 224 -21.98 -14.26 12.28
C GLN A 224 -20.85 -14.53 13.28
N THR A 225 -19.97 -13.58 13.57
CA THR A 225 -18.85 -13.79 14.49
C THR A 225 -19.23 -13.49 15.95
N ASP A 226 -18.63 -14.23 16.87
CA ASP A 226 -18.69 -13.92 18.31
C ASP A 226 -17.74 -12.74 18.65
N ALA A 227 -16.70 -12.52 17.83
CA ALA A 227 -15.84 -11.34 17.90
C ALA A 227 -16.52 -10.07 17.34
N ALA A 228 -16.22 -8.93 17.98
CA ALA A 228 -16.54 -7.57 17.52
C ALA A 228 -15.35 -6.93 16.79
N CYS A 229 -15.55 -5.80 16.11
CA CYS A 229 -14.45 -5.09 15.43
C CYS A 229 -13.37 -4.52 16.37
N ALA A 230 -13.67 -4.37 17.67
CA ALA A 230 -12.71 -3.95 18.70
C ALA A 230 -11.48 -4.88 18.80
N ASP A 231 -11.63 -6.15 18.43
CA ASP A 231 -10.53 -7.09 18.17
C ASP A 231 -10.59 -7.58 16.71
N PRO A 232 -9.92 -6.86 15.78
CA PRO A 232 -9.87 -7.26 14.38
C PRO A 232 -9.18 -8.61 14.16
N THR A 233 -8.29 -9.04 15.05
CA THR A 233 -7.58 -10.30 14.90
C THR A 233 -8.49 -11.47 15.22
N ALA A 234 -9.24 -11.43 16.33
CA ALA A 234 -10.27 -12.43 16.61
C ALA A 234 -11.34 -12.46 15.51
N LEU A 235 -11.79 -11.29 15.03
CA LEU A 235 -12.74 -11.18 13.92
C LEU A 235 -12.23 -11.91 12.67
N TRP A 236 -11.01 -11.61 12.20
CA TRP A 236 -10.46 -12.27 11.02
C TRP A 236 -10.15 -13.76 11.24
N ASN A 237 -9.65 -14.15 12.42
CA ASN A 237 -9.36 -15.54 12.73
C ASN A 237 -10.66 -16.37 12.69
N GLU A 238 -11.74 -15.85 13.26
CA GLU A 238 -13.04 -16.52 13.28
C GLU A 238 -13.66 -16.61 11.87
N VAL A 239 -13.54 -15.56 11.05
CA VAL A 239 -13.90 -15.62 9.61
C VAL A 239 -13.03 -16.65 8.88
N ALA A 240 -11.73 -16.72 9.16
CA ALA A 240 -10.83 -17.67 8.53
C ALA A 240 -11.18 -19.13 8.88
N ASP A 241 -11.42 -19.43 10.16
CA ASP A 241 -11.83 -20.76 10.64
C ASP A 241 -13.16 -21.21 10.02
N ARG A 242 -14.13 -20.31 9.94
CA ARG A 242 -15.48 -20.61 9.38
C ARG A 242 -15.47 -20.77 7.86
N THR A 243 -14.50 -20.18 7.17
CA THR A 243 -14.36 -20.27 5.70
C THR A 243 -13.34 -21.33 5.24
N GLY A 244 -12.45 -21.76 6.13
CA GLY A 244 -11.30 -22.57 5.78
C GLY A 244 -10.19 -21.78 5.06
N PHE A 245 -10.18 -20.45 5.20
CA PHE A 245 -9.04 -19.65 4.77
C PHE A 245 -7.81 -20.01 5.61
N VAL A 246 -6.65 -20.08 4.96
CA VAL A 246 -5.36 -20.32 5.62
C VAL A 246 -4.40 -19.26 5.10
N PRO A 247 -3.81 -18.41 5.96
CA PRO A 247 -2.85 -17.39 5.56
C PRO A 247 -1.64 -17.96 4.80
N GLY A 248 -0.94 -17.09 4.07
CA GLY A 248 0.34 -17.42 3.43
C GLY A 248 0.62 -16.62 2.15
N PRO A 249 1.79 -16.84 1.53
CA PRO A 249 2.25 -16.06 0.36
C PRO A 249 1.20 -15.99 -0.76
N GLY A 250 0.81 -14.76 -1.10
CA GLY A 250 -0.19 -14.46 -2.12
C GLY A 250 -1.58 -15.02 -1.82
N ARG A 251 -1.96 -15.12 -0.54
CA ARG A 251 -3.34 -15.47 -0.13
C ARG A 251 -3.92 -14.33 0.68
N HIS A 252 -5.03 -13.78 0.19
CA HIS A 252 -5.71 -12.64 0.81
C HIS A 252 -7.09 -13.07 1.32
N LEU A 253 -7.42 -12.71 2.55
CA LEU A 253 -8.79 -12.69 3.03
C LEU A 253 -9.37 -11.29 2.84
N VAL A 254 -10.45 -11.19 2.08
CA VAL A 254 -11.25 -9.97 1.93
C VAL A 254 -12.57 -10.20 2.67
N ALA A 255 -12.65 -9.70 3.89
CA ALA A 255 -13.87 -9.73 4.69
C ALA A 255 -14.72 -8.48 4.40
N TYR A 256 -15.91 -8.65 3.81
CA TYR A 256 -16.90 -7.59 3.84
C TYR A 256 -17.59 -7.60 5.21
N VAL A 257 -17.31 -6.59 6.03
CA VAL A 257 -17.88 -6.42 7.37
C VAL A 257 -19.11 -5.53 7.29
N SER A 258 -20.22 -5.96 7.90
CA SER A 258 -21.49 -5.24 7.74
C SER A 258 -21.44 -3.77 8.17
N SER A 259 -22.12 -2.93 7.39
CA SER A 259 -22.38 -1.52 7.66
C SER A 259 -23.58 -1.28 8.61
N LEU A 260 -24.17 -2.32 9.21
CA LEU A 260 -25.34 -2.21 10.10
C LEU A 260 -25.12 -2.70 11.54
N PRO A 261 -25.38 -1.85 12.57
CA PRO A 261 -25.56 -0.40 12.47
C PRO A 261 -24.29 0.32 11.98
N ARG A 262 -24.41 1.57 11.51
CA ARG A 262 -23.26 2.33 10.99
C ARG A 262 -22.22 2.56 12.09
N ASP A 263 -22.70 2.94 13.26
CA ASP A 263 -22.00 3.22 14.53
C ASP A 263 -21.66 1.96 15.35
N LEU A 264 -21.31 0.84 14.70
CA LEU A 264 -20.77 -0.32 15.40
C LEU A 264 -19.42 0.03 16.08
N PRO A 265 -19.28 -0.19 17.41
CA PRO A 265 -18.04 0.13 18.13
C PRO A 265 -16.80 -0.60 17.58
N GLY A 266 -15.68 0.12 17.48
CA GLY A 266 -14.41 -0.38 16.94
C GLY A 266 -14.41 -0.70 15.43
N CYS A 267 -15.53 -0.52 14.71
CA CYS A 267 -15.62 -0.82 13.28
C CYS A 267 -15.26 0.40 12.42
N SER A 268 -13.96 0.59 12.15
CA SER A 268 -13.46 1.47 11.08
C SER A 268 -14.12 1.17 9.72
N TYR A 269 -14.07 2.12 8.80
CA TYR A 269 -14.68 2.00 7.46
C TYR A 269 -14.02 0.90 6.62
N ALA A 270 -12.70 0.75 6.78
CA ALA A 270 -11.91 -0.39 6.32
C ALA A 270 -10.74 -0.63 7.28
N LEU A 271 -10.04 -1.75 7.11
CA LEU A 271 -8.81 -2.08 7.83
C LEU A 271 -7.97 -3.06 7.00
N GLY A 272 -6.72 -2.72 6.73
CA GLY A 272 -5.82 -3.55 5.93
C GLY A 272 -4.50 -3.88 6.63
N GLN A 273 -4.12 -5.16 6.66
CA GLN A 273 -2.79 -5.56 7.16
C GLN A 273 -1.68 -5.08 6.23
N VAL A 274 -0.58 -4.61 6.82
CA VAL A 274 0.63 -4.21 6.09
C VAL A 274 1.47 -5.45 5.78
N GLY A 275 1.62 -5.79 4.51
CA GLY A 275 2.43 -6.92 4.07
C GLY A 275 3.89 -6.54 3.79
N ALA A 276 4.80 -7.52 3.78
CA ALA A 276 6.21 -7.31 3.46
C ALA A 276 6.51 -7.08 1.95
N GLY A 277 5.49 -7.03 1.09
CA GLY A 277 5.63 -6.82 -0.36
C GLY A 277 4.50 -7.41 -1.20
N PRO A 278 4.55 -7.28 -2.56
CA PRO A 278 3.47 -7.66 -3.50
C PRO A 278 2.99 -9.12 -3.44
N GLY A 279 3.71 -9.97 -2.71
CA GLY A 279 3.49 -11.41 -2.60
C GLY A 279 3.27 -11.93 -1.18
N ALA A 280 3.11 -11.06 -0.19
CA ALA A 280 2.94 -11.45 1.21
C ALA A 280 1.63 -12.23 1.45
N GLY A 281 0.55 -11.83 0.79
CA GLY A 281 -0.81 -12.19 1.23
C GLY A 281 -1.28 -11.24 2.34
N GLY A 282 -2.27 -11.65 3.11
CA GLY A 282 -2.72 -10.94 4.33
C GLY A 282 -4.23 -10.88 4.48
N ARG A 283 -4.72 -10.03 5.38
CA ARG A 283 -6.16 -9.91 5.73
C ARG A 283 -6.58 -8.45 5.63
N ILE A 284 -7.78 -8.23 5.09
CA ILE A 284 -8.44 -6.93 5.10
C ILE A 284 -9.88 -7.10 5.57
N TYR A 285 -10.48 -6.04 6.09
CA TYR A 285 -11.92 -5.87 6.00
C TYR A 285 -12.32 -4.55 5.38
N VAL A 286 -13.50 -4.52 4.77
CA VAL A 286 -14.12 -3.30 4.21
C VAL A 286 -15.59 -3.28 4.60
N ARG A 287 -16.17 -2.09 4.81
CA ARG A 287 -17.62 -1.91 5.08
C ARG A 287 -18.39 -1.36 3.86
N ASP A 288 -17.69 -1.16 2.75
CA ASP A 288 -18.18 -0.67 1.46
C ASP A 288 -17.66 -1.58 0.32
N VAL A 289 -18.34 -1.55 -0.84
CA VAL A 289 -17.97 -2.28 -2.06
C VAL A 289 -17.33 -1.38 -3.12
N LEU A 290 -17.13 -0.10 -2.81
CA LEU A 290 -16.43 0.85 -3.68
C LEU A 290 -15.04 0.30 -4.08
N PRO A 291 -14.74 0.10 -5.38
CA PRO A 291 -13.51 -0.57 -5.81
C PRO A 291 -12.21 0.11 -5.39
N SER A 292 -12.21 1.42 -5.14
CA SER A 292 -11.03 2.12 -4.64
C SER A 292 -10.65 1.69 -3.23
N VAL A 293 -11.63 1.54 -2.32
CA VAL A 293 -11.41 1.05 -0.95
C VAL A 293 -10.80 -0.35 -0.98
N ILE A 294 -11.42 -1.29 -1.72
CA ILE A 294 -10.91 -2.67 -1.80
C ILE A 294 -9.51 -2.71 -2.46
N ALA A 295 -9.24 -1.84 -3.43
CA ALA A 295 -7.92 -1.74 -4.04
C ALA A 295 -6.88 -1.15 -3.08
N HIS A 296 -7.23 -0.13 -2.30
CA HIS A 296 -6.42 0.53 -1.26
C HIS A 296 -6.00 -0.48 -0.18
N GLU A 297 -6.96 -1.18 0.42
CA GLU A 297 -6.69 -2.21 1.44
C GLU A 297 -5.79 -3.34 0.94
N LEU A 298 -5.94 -3.74 -0.33
CA LEU A 298 -5.04 -4.71 -0.95
C LEU A 298 -3.64 -4.14 -1.20
N GLY A 299 -3.53 -2.82 -1.42
CA GLY A 299 -2.25 -2.11 -1.45
C GLY A 299 -1.47 -2.19 -0.14
N HIS A 300 -2.14 -2.11 1.01
CA HIS A 300 -1.51 -2.37 2.31
C HIS A 300 -0.93 -3.79 2.39
N ASN A 301 -1.65 -4.82 1.94
CA ASN A 301 -1.11 -6.19 1.87
C ASN A 301 0.10 -6.32 0.91
N PHE A 302 0.26 -5.40 -0.03
CA PHE A 302 1.42 -5.33 -0.92
C PHE A 302 2.59 -4.52 -0.34
N GLY A 303 2.45 -4.02 0.90
CA GLY A 303 3.45 -3.28 1.63
C GLY A 303 3.49 -1.78 1.31
N LEU A 304 2.38 -1.23 0.82
CA LEU A 304 2.23 0.20 0.61
C LEU A 304 1.59 0.85 1.84
N GLY A 305 2.07 2.05 2.17
CA GLY A 305 1.37 2.96 3.06
C GLY A 305 0.58 3.99 2.26
N HIS A 306 0.09 5.03 2.91
CA HIS A 306 -0.73 6.05 2.26
C HIS A 306 0.05 6.90 1.25
N SER A 307 -0.71 7.50 0.33
CA SER A 307 -0.27 8.57 -0.57
C SER A 307 -0.90 9.89 -0.09
N SER A 308 -0.06 10.77 0.45
CA SER A 308 -0.51 11.93 1.23
C SER A 308 0.08 13.23 0.69
N ALA A 309 -0.57 14.37 0.93
CA ALA A 309 -0.01 15.66 0.51
C ALA A 309 1.00 16.18 1.55
N HIS A 310 2.11 16.74 1.07
CA HIS A 310 3.07 17.49 1.87
C HIS A 310 3.01 18.96 1.44
N GLN A 311 2.46 19.79 2.32
CA GLN A 311 2.16 21.20 2.05
C GLN A 311 3.02 22.08 2.97
N CYS A 312 3.72 23.06 2.42
CA CYS A 312 4.51 24.04 3.17
C CYS A 312 4.05 25.47 2.87
N ASP A 313 4.30 26.40 3.79
CA ASP A 313 3.73 27.75 3.78
C ASP A 313 4.39 28.63 2.71
N GLY A 314 3.76 28.71 1.52
CA GLY A 314 4.26 29.48 0.38
C GLY A 314 5.55 28.97 -0.26
N ALA A 315 5.94 27.72 0.00
CA ALA A 315 7.11 27.05 -0.56
C ALA A 315 6.84 25.55 -0.75
N VAL A 316 7.63 24.86 -1.57
CA VAL A 316 7.36 23.45 -1.94
C VAL A 316 7.78 22.46 -0.83
N GLU A 317 8.87 22.77 -0.10
CA GLU A 317 9.49 21.84 0.87
C GLU A 317 10.13 22.53 2.09
N THR A 318 9.94 23.83 2.27
CA THR A 318 10.66 24.61 3.30
C THR A 318 9.74 25.51 4.10
N GLY A 319 10.12 25.76 5.36
CA GLY A 319 9.34 26.59 6.28
C GLY A 319 8.48 25.75 7.23
N ALA A 320 7.30 26.25 7.59
CA ALA A 320 6.31 25.47 8.30
C ALA A 320 5.56 24.57 7.30
N CYS A 321 5.48 23.28 7.60
CA CYS A 321 4.87 22.28 6.72
C CYS A 321 3.93 21.37 7.51
N ARG A 322 2.97 20.76 6.82
CA ARG A 322 2.19 19.61 7.29
C ARG A 322 2.27 18.47 6.29
N THR A 323 2.15 17.25 6.79
CA THR A 323 1.63 16.14 5.98
C THR A 323 0.13 16.09 6.24
N ALA A 324 -0.65 15.89 5.17
CA ALA A 324 -2.10 15.75 5.23
C ALA A 324 -2.46 14.36 4.65
N PRO A 325 -2.83 13.39 5.51
CA PRO A 325 -3.13 12.02 5.10
C PRO A 325 -4.10 11.95 3.92
N TYR A 326 -3.89 10.98 3.02
CA TYR A 326 -4.75 10.66 1.88
C TYR A 326 -4.94 11.76 0.81
N ARG A 327 -4.41 12.97 0.98
CA ARG A 327 -4.66 14.10 0.04
C ARG A 327 -4.03 13.95 -1.35
N ASP A 328 -3.38 12.82 -1.67
CA ASP A 328 -3.04 12.47 -3.06
C ASP A 328 -4.24 11.81 -3.78
N TYR A 329 -5.26 12.60 -4.10
CA TYR A 329 -6.49 12.14 -4.79
C TYR A 329 -6.27 11.53 -6.19
N TYR A 330 -5.04 11.56 -6.71
CA TYR A 330 -4.66 10.93 -7.98
C TYR A 330 -4.32 9.44 -7.84
N ASP A 331 -4.04 8.95 -6.64
CA ASP A 331 -3.43 7.65 -6.39
C ASP A 331 -4.36 6.71 -5.59
N VAL A 332 -4.19 5.39 -5.78
CA VAL A 332 -5.00 4.37 -5.08
C VAL A 332 -4.81 4.39 -3.57
N MET A 333 -3.60 4.70 -3.09
CA MET A 333 -3.30 4.80 -1.66
C MET A 333 -3.58 6.20 -1.09
N GLY A 334 -4.13 7.11 -1.90
CA GLY A 334 -4.76 8.33 -1.44
C GLY A 334 -6.19 8.08 -0.96
N ALA A 335 -6.98 9.14 -0.86
CA ALA A 335 -8.37 9.04 -0.42
C ALA A 335 -9.16 8.19 -1.42
N SER A 336 -9.90 7.18 -0.93
CA SER A 336 -10.73 6.35 -1.80
C SER A 336 -11.95 7.11 -2.29
N TRP A 337 -12.20 7.12 -3.61
CA TRP A 337 -13.39 7.73 -4.21
C TRP A 337 -13.78 7.04 -5.52
N SER A 338 -14.73 7.59 -6.28
CA SER A 338 -15.26 6.98 -7.51
C SER A 338 -14.25 6.88 -8.68
N ARG A 339 -13.00 7.31 -8.50
CA ARG A 339 -11.93 7.17 -9.49
C ARG A 339 -10.69 6.50 -8.89
N LEU A 340 -10.05 5.69 -9.72
CA LEU A 340 -8.76 5.04 -9.49
C LEU A 340 -7.82 5.56 -10.57
N GLY A 341 -6.99 6.56 -10.25
CA GLY A 341 -5.93 7.04 -11.15
C GLY A 341 -4.76 6.06 -11.24
N SER A 342 -3.79 6.34 -12.11
CA SER A 342 -2.57 5.52 -12.20
C SER A 342 -1.73 5.55 -10.93
N LEU A 343 -1.18 4.37 -10.57
CA LEU A 343 -0.29 4.18 -9.42
C LEU A 343 0.94 5.08 -9.55
N ASN A 344 1.24 5.86 -8.52
CA ASN A 344 2.32 6.84 -8.53
C ASN A 344 3.71 6.19 -8.65
N ALA A 345 4.67 6.96 -9.17
CA ALA A 345 6.04 6.49 -9.39
C ALA A 345 6.78 6.00 -8.12
N PRO A 346 6.68 6.67 -6.94
CA PRO A 346 7.24 6.14 -5.70
C PRO A 346 6.76 4.73 -5.36
N GLN A 347 5.45 4.49 -5.37
CA GLN A 347 4.89 3.18 -5.00
C GLN A 347 5.12 2.12 -6.09
N ALA A 348 5.02 2.50 -7.37
CA ALA A 348 5.41 1.61 -8.46
C ALA A 348 6.89 1.19 -8.39
N ALA A 349 7.78 2.07 -7.89
CA ALA A 349 9.17 1.72 -7.62
C ALA A 349 9.32 0.81 -6.39
N GLN A 350 8.56 1.05 -5.31
CA GLN A 350 8.56 0.22 -4.09
C GLN A 350 8.08 -1.22 -4.35
N LEU A 351 7.03 -1.40 -5.16
CA LEU A 351 6.59 -2.73 -5.61
C LEU A 351 7.54 -3.39 -6.64
N GLY A 352 8.55 -2.67 -7.13
CA GLY A 352 9.47 -3.15 -8.16
C GLY A 352 8.87 -3.21 -9.57
N VAL A 353 7.74 -2.55 -9.82
CA VAL A 353 6.98 -2.60 -11.08
C VAL A 353 7.24 -1.41 -12.01
N LEU A 354 8.05 -0.44 -11.60
CA LEU A 354 8.57 0.64 -12.44
C LEU A 354 9.93 0.23 -13.07
N PRO A 355 9.97 -0.37 -14.28
CA PRO A 355 11.21 -0.89 -14.85
C PRO A 355 12.22 0.22 -15.13
N ALA A 356 13.52 -0.11 -15.03
CA ALA A 356 14.61 0.84 -15.25
C ALA A 356 14.56 1.53 -16.64
N SER A 357 13.95 0.92 -17.66
CA SER A 357 13.74 1.53 -18.99
C SER A 357 12.63 2.58 -19.04
N ALA A 358 11.77 2.66 -18.02
CA ALA A 358 10.69 3.63 -17.89
C ALA A 358 11.03 4.79 -16.94
N GLN A 359 12.22 4.79 -16.32
CA GLN A 359 12.65 5.84 -15.40
C GLN A 359 14.05 6.37 -15.76
N LEU A 360 14.27 7.67 -15.55
CA LEU A 360 15.57 8.31 -15.69
C LEU A 360 16.09 8.76 -14.33
N ALA A 361 17.21 8.20 -13.88
CA ALA A 361 17.88 8.67 -12.66
C ALA A 361 18.76 9.89 -12.96
N VAL A 362 18.59 10.98 -12.20
CA VAL A 362 19.42 12.19 -12.26
C VAL A 362 20.12 12.39 -10.92
N PRO A 363 21.46 12.34 -10.86
CA PRO A 363 22.22 12.53 -9.62
C PRO A 363 22.30 14.02 -9.22
N ALA A 364 22.46 14.29 -7.92
CA ALA A 364 22.60 15.64 -7.35
C ALA A 364 23.86 16.43 -7.78
N ALA A 365 24.68 15.88 -8.69
CA ALA A 365 25.80 16.58 -9.31
C ALA A 365 25.96 16.12 -10.76
N GLY A 366 26.05 17.06 -11.69
CA GLY A 366 26.18 16.77 -13.13
C GLY A 366 25.75 17.96 -14.00
N PRO A 367 25.74 17.79 -15.33
CA PRO A 367 25.14 18.76 -16.23
C PRO A 367 23.61 18.80 -16.09
N ALA A 368 23.00 19.90 -16.54
CA ALA A 368 21.55 19.95 -16.73
C ALA A 368 21.10 18.86 -17.71
N THR A 369 19.95 18.25 -17.41
CA THR A 369 19.38 17.11 -18.15
C THR A 369 17.97 17.46 -18.59
N THR A 370 17.75 17.55 -19.90
CA THR A 370 16.41 17.73 -20.50
C THR A 370 15.83 16.38 -20.90
N VAL A 371 14.57 16.15 -20.59
CA VAL A 371 13.86 14.88 -20.80
C VAL A 371 12.39 15.12 -21.12
N THR A 372 11.80 14.29 -21.98
CA THR A 372 10.35 14.26 -22.20
C THR A 372 9.74 13.11 -21.41
N LEU A 373 8.88 13.43 -20.45
CA LEU A 373 8.03 12.49 -19.73
C LEU A 373 6.80 12.13 -20.56
N ALA A 374 6.71 10.86 -20.92
CA ALA A 374 5.46 10.24 -21.35
C ALA A 374 4.46 10.20 -20.18
N PRO A 375 3.14 10.20 -20.44
CA PRO A 375 2.13 10.03 -19.39
C PRO A 375 2.37 8.76 -18.56
N LEU A 376 2.22 8.85 -17.24
CA LEU A 376 2.44 7.75 -16.31
C LEU A 376 1.55 6.54 -16.60
N SER A 377 0.27 6.82 -16.95
CA SER A 377 -0.73 5.84 -17.37
C SER A 377 -0.39 5.11 -18.68
N GLY A 378 0.62 5.57 -19.42
CA GLY A 378 1.19 4.87 -20.57
C GLY A 378 2.04 3.66 -20.18
N ARG A 379 2.57 2.96 -21.20
CA ARG A 379 3.46 1.78 -21.05
C ARG A 379 4.74 1.86 -21.88
N ALA A 380 5.06 3.04 -22.43
CA ALA A 380 6.23 3.26 -23.27
C ALA A 380 6.87 4.63 -22.98
N GLY A 381 8.18 4.74 -23.26
CA GLY A 381 8.96 5.93 -22.98
C GLY A 381 9.33 6.10 -21.51
N THR A 382 10.04 7.19 -21.21
CA THR A 382 10.35 7.61 -19.84
C THR A 382 9.08 8.14 -19.18
N ARG A 383 8.58 7.47 -18.14
CA ARG A 383 7.36 7.83 -17.41
C ARG A 383 7.63 8.54 -16.09
N ALA A 384 8.84 8.36 -15.53
CA ALA A 384 9.28 9.03 -14.32
C ALA A 384 10.74 9.51 -14.42
N VAL A 385 11.08 10.58 -13.70
CA VAL A 385 12.47 10.97 -13.41
C VAL A 385 12.71 10.81 -11.92
N ARG A 386 13.72 10.03 -11.55
CA ARG A 386 14.16 9.81 -10.17
C ARG A 386 15.29 10.77 -9.84
N LEU A 387 15.07 11.67 -8.89
CA LEU A 387 16.13 12.49 -8.30
C LEU A 387 16.57 11.84 -6.99
N THR A 388 17.86 11.91 -6.66
CA THR A 388 18.36 11.45 -5.36
C THR A 388 19.34 12.47 -4.82
N ASP A 389 19.01 13.03 -3.65
CA ASP A 389 19.84 14.02 -2.97
C ASP A 389 21.07 13.39 -2.29
N ALA A 390 21.92 14.24 -1.70
CA ALA A 390 23.15 13.81 -1.04
C ALA A 390 22.92 13.06 0.30
N ALA A 391 21.73 13.16 0.89
CA ALA A 391 21.32 12.42 2.09
C ALA A 391 20.64 11.07 1.77
N GLY A 392 20.32 10.82 0.49
CA GLY A 392 19.61 9.62 0.02
C GLY A 392 18.10 9.81 -0.16
N GLY A 393 17.57 11.01 0.11
CA GLY A 393 16.18 11.35 -0.15
C GLY A 393 15.86 11.19 -1.64
N THR A 394 14.77 10.50 -1.94
CA THR A 394 14.38 10.16 -3.30
C THR A 394 13.12 10.91 -3.71
N TYR A 395 13.19 11.59 -4.85
CA TYR A 395 12.11 12.35 -5.44
C TYR A 395 11.78 11.84 -6.84
N TRP A 396 10.54 12.04 -7.25
CA TRP A 396 9.97 11.54 -8.49
C TRP A 396 9.20 12.65 -9.20
N LEU A 397 9.55 12.91 -10.45
CA LEU A 397 8.73 13.69 -11.36
C LEU A 397 7.97 12.72 -12.25
N GLU A 398 6.65 12.86 -12.30
CA GLU A 398 5.76 12.06 -13.15
C GLU A 398 4.80 12.97 -13.92
N HIS A 399 4.39 12.59 -15.13
CA HIS A 399 3.44 13.35 -15.92
C HIS A 399 2.04 12.70 -15.84
N ARG A 400 1.11 13.37 -15.18
CA ARG A 400 -0.32 12.99 -15.14
C ARG A 400 -1.06 13.77 -16.21
N ALA A 401 -1.55 13.05 -17.21
CA ALA A 401 -2.31 13.61 -18.32
C ALA A 401 -3.67 12.93 -18.37
N ALA A 402 -4.69 13.61 -18.88
CA ALA A 402 -6.01 13.05 -19.18
C ALA A 402 -5.95 11.96 -20.29
N ALA A 403 -5.41 10.79 -19.95
CA ALA A 403 -5.18 9.68 -20.85
C ALA A 403 -5.08 8.35 -20.08
N GLY A 404 -5.47 7.24 -20.72
CA GLY A 404 -5.44 5.92 -20.11
C GLY A 404 -6.32 5.87 -18.86
N ARG A 405 -5.77 5.36 -17.75
CA ARG A 405 -6.46 5.32 -16.44
C ARG A 405 -6.75 6.71 -15.86
N ASP A 406 -5.97 7.72 -16.23
CA ASP A 406 -6.13 9.12 -15.79
C ASP A 406 -7.07 9.94 -16.69
N ALA A 407 -7.74 9.33 -17.67
CA ALA A 407 -8.63 10.03 -18.62
C ALA A 407 -9.78 10.81 -17.97
N TRP A 408 -10.10 10.54 -16.70
CA TRP A 408 -11.08 11.31 -15.92
C TRP A 408 -10.62 12.73 -15.57
N LEU A 409 -9.32 13.07 -15.70
CA LEU A 409 -8.81 14.40 -15.36
C LEU A 409 -9.40 15.54 -16.21
N ASP A 410 -9.86 15.29 -17.44
CA ASP A 410 -10.57 16.30 -18.26
C ASP A 410 -12.10 16.14 -18.29
N SER A 411 -12.64 15.14 -17.60
CA SER A 411 -14.07 14.85 -17.58
C SER A 411 -14.79 15.56 -16.42
N ALA A 412 -16.12 15.56 -16.47
CA ALA A 412 -16.97 16.03 -15.37
C ALA A 412 -16.81 15.19 -14.08
N ASP A 413 -16.11 14.05 -14.13
CA ASP A 413 -15.84 13.20 -12.97
C ASP A 413 -14.71 13.76 -12.10
N ASN A 414 -13.91 14.72 -12.60
CA ASN A 414 -12.87 15.40 -11.83
C ASN A 414 -13.48 16.38 -10.81
N ARG A 415 -14.28 15.86 -9.88
CA ARG A 415 -15.01 16.63 -8.85
C ARG A 415 -14.10 17.45 -7.93
N PHE A 416 -12.83 17.08 -7.86
CA PHE A 416 -11.80 17.72 -7.05
C PHE A 416 -11.00 18.78 -7.82
N GLY A 417 -11.24 18.96 -9.13
CA GLY A 417 -10.53 19.96 -9.94
C GLY A 417 -9.03 19.73 -10.06
N LEU A 418 -8.59 18.46 -10.02
CA LEU A 418 -7.17 18.10 -10.07
C LEU A 418 -6.56 18.43 -11.44
N GLU A 419 -5.33 18.91 -11.44
CA GLU A 419 -4.64 19.33 -12.67
C GLU A 419 -4.07 18.15 -13.46
N SER A 420 -4.06 18.27 -14.79
CA SER A 420 -3.12 17.52 -15.64
C SER A 420 -1.80 18.29 -15.75
N GLY A 421 -0.68 17.66 -15.41
CA GLY A 421 0.63 18.29 -15.42
C GLY A 421 1.76 17.38 -14.90
N VAL A 422 2.92 17.96 -14.66
CA VAL A 422 4.03 17.25 -13.99
C VAL A 422 3.87 17.39 -12.50
N LEU A 423 3.69 16.27 -11.79
CA LEU A 423 3.62 16.23 -10.34
C LEU A 423 5.00 15.89 -9.76
N LEU A 424 5.28 16.40 -8.57
CA LEU A 424 6.46 16.08 -7.78
C LEU A 424 6.07 15.24 -6.57
N ARG A 425 6.68 14.07 -6.40
CA ARG A 425 6.53 13.24 -5.19
C ARG A 425 7.86 12.96 -4.52
N ARG A 426 7.84 12.74 -3.21
CA ARG A 426 8.95 12.21 -2.41
C ARG A 426 8.60 10.80 -1.94
N THR A 427 9.55 9.87 -2.00
CA THR A 427 9.43 8.57 -1.32
C THR A 427 9.49 8.81 0.19
N GLY A 428 8.49 8.35 0.92
CA GLY A 428 8.49 8.34 2.38
C GLY A 428 8.73 6.92 2.93
N GLY A 429 8.37 6.74 4.20
CA GLY A 429 8.23 5.43 4.85
C GLY A 429 6.82 5.29 5.41
N MET A 430 6.53 4.25 6.17
CA MET A 430 5.24 4.19 6.89
C MET A 430 5.13 5.39 7.84
N PRO A 431 3.97 6.07 7.95
CA PRO A 431 2.70 5.76 7.26
C PRO A 431 2.65 6.18 5.79
N ASP A 432 3.24 7.32 5.42
CA ASP A 432 3.12 7.93 4.10
C ASP A 432 4.24 7.48 3.13
N THR A 433 4.10 6.28 2.54
CA THR A 433 5.11 5.78 1.59
C THR A 433 5.28 6.66 0.34
N ALA A 434 4.28 7.47 -0.01
CA ALA A 434 4.38 8.51 -1.02
C ALA A 434 3.86 9.86 -0.50
N LEU A 435 4.66 10.91 -0.72
CA LEU A 435 4.28 12.29 -0.39
C LEU A 435 4.18 13.10 -1.68
N LEU A 436 3.00 13.61 -2.01
CA LEU A 436 2.74 14.58 -3.08
C LEU A 436 3.11 15.98 -2.60
N LEU A 437 4.10 16.59 -3.25
CA LEU A 437 4.58 17.93 -2.92
C LEU A 437 3.80 18.96 -3.72
N ASP A 438 3.37 20.02 -3.05
CA ASP A 438 2.63 21.12 -3.67
C ASP A 438 3.53 21.94 -4.60
N GLY A 439 3.31 21.81 -5.92
CA GLY A 439 4.01 22.57 -6.95
C GLY A 439 3.61 24.04 -7.07
N THR A 440 2.51 24.45 -6.43
CA THR A 440 1.92 25.80 -6.48
C THR A 440 1.59 26.32 -5.07
N PRO A 441 2.52 26.26 -4.12
CA PRO A 441 2.26 26.25 -2.69
C PRO A 441 1.51 27.49 -2.19
N SER A 442 0.31 27.25 -1.65
CA SER A 442 -0.47 28.27 -0.95
C SER A 442 0.07 28.58 0.44
N ALA A 443 -0.36 29.73 0.98
CA ALA A 443 -0.13 30.05 2.39
C ALA A 443 -0.97 29.12 3.29
N ALA A 444 -0.51 28.87 4.52
CA ALA A 444 -1.09 27.85 5.41
C ALA A 444 -2.61 27.93 5.64
N ALA A 445 -3.19 29.14 5.58
CA ALA A 445 -4.64 29.35 5.70
C ALA A 445 -5.47 28.89 4.49
N GLY A 446 -4.83 28.52 3.36
CA GLY A 446 -5.47 28.04 2.14
C GLY A 446 -5.35 26.53 1.90
N TRP A 447 -4.46 25.84 2.62
CA TRP A 447 -4.05 24.45 2.34
C TRP A 447 -5.21 23.44 2.25
N ASP A 448 -6.32 23.63 2.98
CA ASP A 448 -7.45 22.70 2.95
C ASP A 448 -8.29 22.82 1.68
N ALA A 449 -8.42 24.03 1.14
CA ALA A 449 -9.13 24.31 -0.11
C ALA A 449 -8.25 24.09 -1.36
N ASP A 450 -6.92 24.08 -1.18
CA ASP A 450 -5.98 23.92 -2.27
C ASP A 450 -5.73 22.45 -2.62
N LEU A 451 -5.93 22.13 -3.89
CA LEU A 451 -5.73 20.81 -4.50
C LEU A 451 -4.90 20.92 -5.79
N GLN A 452 -4.40 22.12 -6.12
CA GLN A 452 -3.51 22.34 -7.26
C GLN A 452 -2.10 21.97 -6.82
N THR A 453 -1.39 21.19 -7.63
CA THR A 453 -0.10 20.58 -7.24
C THR A 453 0.86 20.41 -8.42
N ALA A 454 0.43 20.72 -9.65
CA ALA A 454 1.27 20.56 -10.83
C ALA A 454 2.35 21.64 -10.88
N LEU A 455 3.58 21.24 -11.23
CA LEU A 455 4.69 22.16 -11.41
C LEU A 455 4.39 23.15 -12.56
N PRO A 456 4.39 24.47 -12.33
CA PRO A 456 4.01 25.44 -13.34
C PRO A 456 5.02 25.53 -14.50
N VAL A 457 4.50 25.60 -15.73
CA VAL A 457 5.31 25.66 -16.96
C VAL A 457 6.16 26.93 -17.01
N GLY A 458 7.45 26.77 -17.31
CA GLY A 458 8.44 27.84 -17.42
C GLY A 458 8.94 28.39 -16.09
N VAL A 459 8.48 27.86 -14.94
CA VAL A 459 8.92 28.29 -13.61
C VAL A 459 10.01 27.35 -13.09
N PRO A 460 11.18 27.86 -12.68
CA PRO A 460 12.21 27.05 -12.03
C PRO A 460 11.83 26.81 -10.55
N VAL A 461 11.60 25.54 -10.20
CA VAL A 461 11.22 25.10 -8.86
C VAL A 461 12.42 24.43 -8.17
N PRO A 462 12.85 24.89 -6.98
CA PRO A 462 13.87 24.21 -6.20
C PRO A 462 13.31 22.94 -5.53
N VAL A 463 14.05 21.85 -5.60
CA VAL A 463 13.68 20.53 -5.05
C VAL A 463 14.82 19.98 -4.20
N ALA A 464 14.49 19.18 -3.17
CA ALA A 464 15.41 18.58 -2.21
C ALA A 464 16.30 19.63 -1.52
N GLY A 465 15.67 20.64 -0.91
CA GLY A 465 16.38 21.76 -0.28
C GLY A 465 17.18 22.63 -1.26
N GLY A 466 16.90 22.55 -2.56
CA GLY A 466 17.63 23.23 -3.62
C GLY A 466 18.82 22.45 -4.19
N ALA A 467 18.96 21.15 -3.88
CA ALA A 467 19.93 20.27 -4.56
C ALA A 467 19.61 20.07 -6.05
N PHE A 468 18.37 20.30 -6.47
CA PHE A 468 17.94 20.36 -7.86
C PHE A 468 17.10 21.61 -8.13
N THR A 469 17.15 22.12 -9.36
CA THR A 469 16.15 23.02 -9.92
C THR A 469 15.45 22.30 -11.06
N VAL A 470 14.13 22.17 -10.99
CA VAL A 470 13.29 21.56 -12.02
C VAL A 470 12.52 22.66 -12.74
N THR A 471 12.52 22.64 -14.08
CA THR A 471 11.66 23.51 -14.89
C THR A 471 10.86 22.64 -15.85
N VAL A 472 9.53 22.76 -15.83
CA VAL A 472 8.68 22.16 -16.87
C VAL A 472 8.72 23.08 -18.08
N ASP A 473 9.40 22.68 -19.14
CA ASP A 473 9.64 23.52 -20.32
C ASP A 473 8.38 23.65 -21.19
N ALA A 474 7.64 22.54 -21.38
CA ALA A 474 6.37 22.52 -22.10
C ALA A 474 5.57 21.23 -21.81
N VAL A 475 4.24 21.33 -21.76
CA VAL A 475 3.34 20.16 -21.81
C VAL A 475 2.67 20.10 -23.19
N THR A 476 2.70 18.93 -23.83
CA THR A 476 2.18 18.71 -25.18
C THR A 476 1.52 17.35 -25.30
N ALA A 477 0.82 17.09 -26.42
CA ALA A 477 0.28 15.77 -26.74
C ALA A 477 1.34 14.65 -26.85
N ALA A 478 2.63 14.99 -26.99
CA ALA A 478 3.73 14.02 -27.00
C ALA A 478 4.27 13.70 -25.59
N GLY A 479 3.84 14.43 -24.56
CA GLY A 479 4.39 14.37 -23.20
C GLY A 479 4.79 15.75 -22.67
N ALA A 480 5.31 15.76 -21.45
CA ALA A 480 5.84 16.94 -20.79
C ALA A 480 7.37 16.97 -20.92
N THR A 481 7.93 17.98 -21.58
CA THR A 481 9.38 18.22 -21.60
C THR A 481 9.76 19.03 -20.38
N LEU A 482 10.80 18.60 -19.67
CA LEU A 482 11.34 19.28 -18.49
C LEU A 482 12.86 19.25 -18.50
N THR A 483 13.45 20.23 -17.82
CA THR A 483 14.89 20.34 -17.61
C THR A 483 15.18 20.30 -16.11
N VAL A 484 15.96 19.30 -15.69
CA VAL A 484 16.50 19.19 -14.34
C VAL A 484 17.93 19.70 -14.33
N THR A 485 18.20 20.71 -13.51
CA THR A 485 19.56 21.22 -13.26
C THR A 485 19.95 20.85 -11.84
N PRO A 486 20.86 19.87 -11.63
CA PRO A 486 21.48 19.67 -10.33
C PRO A 486 22.18 20.96 -9.90
N ALA A 487 22.13 21.29 -8.61
CA ALA A 487 22.90 22.39 -8.09
C ALA A 487 24.39 22.18 -8.43
N PRO A 488 25.15 23.25 -8.77
CA PRO A 488 26.59 23.14 -8.83
C PRO A 488 27.07 22.81 -7.42
N GLY A 489 27.31 21.53 -7.16
CA GLY A 489 27.87 21.07 -5.89
C GLY A 489 29.11 21.89 -5.58
N ALA A 490 29.33 22.23 -4.30
CA ALA A 490 30.54 22.89 -3.88
C ALA A 490 31.72 22.06 -4.39
N ALA A 491 32.38 22.56 -5.45
CA ALA A 491 33.38 21.80 -6.15
C ALA A 491 34.49 21.52 -5.14
N VAL A 492 34.63 20.26 -4.74
CA VAL A 492 35.81 19.83 -3.97
C VAL A 492 36.99 20.27 -4.84
N PRO A 493 37.86 21.17 -4.36
CA PRO A 493 38.94 21.67 -5.18
C PRO A 493 39.87 20.49 -5.46
N VAL A 494 39.70 19.88 -6.62
CA VAL A 494 40.69 19.03 -7.26
C VAL A 494 41.88 19.93 -7.58
N THR A 495 42.71 20.15 -6.56
CA THR A 495 44.05 20.70 -6.71
C THR A 495 44.72 19.84 -7.78
N PRO A 496 45.06 20.38 -8.96
CA PRO A 496 45.77 19.61 -9.96
C PRO A 496 47.06 19.11 -9.31
N LEU A 497 47.34 17.81 -9.44
CA LEU A 497 48.66 17.31 -9.09
C LEU A 497 49.68 18.10 -9.94
N PRO A 498 50.76 18.63 -9.34
CA PRO A 498 51.71 19.44 -10.09
C PRO A 498 52.29 18.61 -11.25
N GLU A 499 52.33 19.20 -12.44
CA GLU A 499 52.98 18.57 -13.59
C GLU A 499 54.48 18.47 -13.33
N GLY A 500 54.95 17.26 -13.02
CA GLY A 500 56.37 16.93 -12.99
C GLY A 500 56.86 16.31 -11.69
N ASP A 501 56.65 15.00 -11.56
CA ASP A 501 57.66 14.11 -10.97
C ASP A 501 57.74 12.84 -11.85
N PRO A 502 58.94 12.25 -12.06
CA PRO A 502 59.10 11.08 -12.91
C PRO A 502 58.42 9.85 -12.28
N ALA A 503 57.84 9.00 -13.13
CA ALA A 503 57.12 7.80 -12.69
C ALA A 503 57.98 6.90 -11.79
N PRO A 504 57.44 6.37 -10.67
CA PRO A 504 58.18 5.49 -9.79
C PRO A 504 58.56 4.18 -10.49
N GLU A 505 59.83 3.81 -10.39
CA GLU A 505 60.38 2.59 -11.00
C GLU A 505 59.83 1.33 -10.29
N VAL A 506 59.22 0.43 -11.06
CA VAL A 506 58.62 -0.79 -10.52
C VAL A 506 59.70 -1.82 -10.22
N LEU A 507 60.03 -1.98 -8.93
CA LEU A 507 60.94 -3.04 -8.47
C LEU A 507 60.30 -4.42 -8.66
N ALA A 508 61.05 -5.34 -9.30
CA ALA A 508 60.60 -6.71 -9.54
C ALA A 508 60.44 -7.50 -8.23
N ALA A 509 59.36 -8.28 -8.13
CA ALA A 509 59.08 -9.12 -6.96
C ALA A 509 60.11 -10.25 -6.81
N GLY A 510 60.72 -10.35 -5.62
CA GLY A 510 61.57 -11.48 -5.24
C GLY A 510 60.76 -12.76 -4.95
N PRO A 511 61.36 -13.96 -5.06
CA PRO A 511 60.64 -15.22 -4.87
C PRO A 511 60.25 -15.45 -3.41
N ALA A 512 58.98 -15.80 -3.18
CA ALA A 512 58.48 -16.18 -1.86
C ALA A 512 58.99 -17.57 -1.44
N GLY A 513 59.45 -17.68 -0.19
CA GLY A 513 59.95 -18.93 0.39
C GLY A 513 58.84 -19.92 0.75
N ALA A 514 59.15 -21.21 0.68
CA ALA A 514 58.20 -22.28 0.98
C ALA A 514 57.94 -22.47 2.49
N VAL A 515 56.70 -22.83 2.83
CA VAL A 515 56.29 -23.26 4.18
C VAL A 515 56.18 -24.79 4.19
N PRO A 516 56.70 -25.52 5.20
CA PRO A 516 56.77 -26.98 5.18
C PRO A 516 55.42 -27.65 5.49
N ALA A 517 55.22 -28.83 4.91
CA ALA A 517 54.02 -29.66 5.11
C ALA A 517 53.99 -30.37 6.47
N ARG A 518 52.79 -30.78 6.89
CA ARG A 518 52.57 -31.70 8.02
C ARG A 518 51.73 -32.89 7.54
N GLU A 519 52.18 -34.10 7.84
CA GLU A 519 51.62 -35.36 7.34
C GLU A 519 50.27 -35.73 8.00
N ALA A 520 49.50 -36.55 7.27
CA ALA A 520 48.19 -37.07 7.64
C ALA A 520 48.28 -38.50 8.26
N PRO A 521 47.21 -38.98 8.92
CA PRO A 521 46.98 -40.41 9.15
C PRO A 521 46.24 -41.09 7.97
N ALA A 522 46.28 -42.42 7.92
CA ALA A 522 46.20 -43.24 6.71
C ALA A 522 44.79 -43.64 6.20
N ASP A 523 44.80 -44.25 5.01
CA ASP A 523 43.70 -44.72 4.16
C ASP A 523 42.74 -45.79 4.76
N VAL A 524 41.53 -45.89 4.20
CA VAL A 524 41.07 -46.94 3.23
C VAL A 524 39.53 -47.02 3.24
N ASP A 525 38.84 -46.66 2.15
CA ASP A 525 38.20 -47.62 1.20
C ASP A 525 37.57 -46.89 -0.04
N THR A 526 37.32 -47.69 -1.07
CA THR A 526 36.88 -47.48 -2.46
C THR A 526 35.42 -47.01 -2.65
N THR A 527 34.87 -46.59 -3.81
CA THR A 527 35.31 -46.44 -5.23
C THR A 527 34.37 -45.46 -5.98
N ALA A 528 34.84 -44.80 -7.06
CA ALA A 528 34.17 -44.60 -8.38
C ALA A 528 34.65 -43.31 -9.11
N GLY A 529 34.79 -43.36 -10.44
CA GLY A 529 35.54 -42.37 -11.23
C GLY A 529 34.74 -41.21 -11.87
N ALA A 530 35.45 -40.14 -12.22
CA ALA A 530 34.92 -38.92 -12.85
C ALA A 530 35.05 -38.89 -14.40
N PRO A 531 34.20 -38.14 -15.12
CA PRO A 531 34.32 -37.89 -16.56
C PRO A 531 35.20 -36.67 -16.90
N GLY A 532 35.76 -36.65 -18.11
CA GLY A 532 36.67 -35.59 -18.60
C GLY A 532 36.05 -34.57 -19.57
N VAL A 533 36.77 -33.47 -19.79
CA VAL A 533 36.39 -32.28 -20.59
C VAL A 533 36.89 -32.36 -22.05
N VAL A 534 36.17 -31.77 -23.01
CA VAL A 534 36.56 -31.66 -24.44
C VAL A 534 36.30 -30.24 -25.00
N PRO A 535 37.21 -29.63 -25.80
CA PRO A 535 37.09 -28.28 -26.38
C PRO A 535 36.54 -28.26 -27.85
N PRO A 536 36.32 -27.08 -28.49
CA PRO A 536 35.44 -26.94 -29.68
C PRO A 536 36.14 -27.03 -31.06
N GLY A 537 35.34 -27.07 -32.15
CA GLY A 537 35.80 -27.15 -33.54
C GLY A 537 35.04 -26.27 -34.55
N THR A 538 35.66 -25.97 -35.70
CA THR A 538 35.29 -24.91 -36.68
C THR A 538 34.74 -25.42 -38.03
N ALA A 539 34.16 -24.52 -38.86
CA ALA A 539 33.37 -24.82 -40.07
C ALA A 539 34.07 -24.58 -41.46
N ARG A 540 33.41 -24.99 -42.56
CA ARG A 540 33.50 -24.57 -44.01
C ARG A 540 32.31 -25.22 -44.80
N ALA A 541 31.42 -24.57 -45.59
CA ALA A 541 31.49 -23.71 -46.82
C ALA A 541 31.46 -24.54 -48.15
N LEU A 542 30.79 -24.24 -49.30
CA LEU A 542 30.21 -23.02 -49.96
C LEU A 542 29.02 -23.30 -50.96
N ASP A 543 28.09 -22.34 -51.16
CA ASP A 543 27.51 -21.66 -52.39
C ASP A 543 27.31 -22.34 -53.80
N PRO A 544 26.59 -21.74 -54.82
CA PRO A 544 25.30 -20.96 -54.86
C PRO A 544 24.37 -21.20 -56.13
N VAL A 545 23.31 -20.34 -56.29
CA VAL A 545 22.56 -19.87 -57.52
C VAL A 545 21.20 -20.49 -57.91
N GLY A 546 20.16 -19.62 -58.09
CA GLY A 546 19.17 -19.74 -59.20
C GLY A 546 17.67 -19.46 -58.91
N THR A 547 17.13 -18.29 -59.29
CA THR A 547 15.68 -17.95 -59.26
C THR A 547 14.90 -18.42 -60.51
N PRO A 548 13.57 -18.57 -60.44
CA PRO A 548 12.69 -17.58 -61.09
C PRO A 548 11.37 -17.24 -60.35
N ALA A 549 10.72 -16.14 -60.80
CA ALA A 549 9.40 -15.60 -60.39
C ALA A 549 8.23 -16.32 -61.11
N ALA A 550 6.93 -16.15 -60.85
CA ALA A 550 6.04 -15.68 -59.78
C ALA A 550 4.60 -15.76 -60.36
N THR A 551 3.56 -16.08 -59.57
CA THR A 551 2.14 -15.69 -59.83
C THR A 551 1.26 -15.92 -58.59
N ASP A 552 0.48 -14.88 -58.25
CA ASP A 552 -0.89 -14.83 -57.73
C ASP A 552 -1.35 -15.34 -56.33
N ALA A 553 -2.26 -14.50 -55.80
CA ALA A 553 -3.35 -14.74 -54.85
C ALA A 553 -3.06 -14.89 -53.34
N VAL A 554 -3.38 -13.81 -52.60
CA VAL A 554 -3.69 -13.80 -51.16
C VAL A 554 -5.19 -14.08 -50.95
N PRO A 555 -5.57 -14.84 -49.92
CA PRO A 555 -6.88 -14.69 -49.28
C PRO A 555 -6.75 -14.36 -47.78
N GLU A 556 -7.33 -13.23 -47.37
CA GLU A 556 -7.77 -13.03 -45.99
C GLU A 556 -9.07 -13.79 -45.73
N ALA A 557 -9.23 -14.35 -44.53
CA ALA A 557 -10.50 -14.54 -43.79
C ALA A 557 -10.26 -15.47 -42.57
N ALA A 558 -11.00 -15.37 -41.46
CA ALA A 558 -11.78 -14.26 -40.90
C ALA A 558 -12.10 -14.59 -39.43
N VAL A 559 -12.38 -13.57 -38.63
CA VAL A 559 -13.00 -13.70 -37.31
C VAL A 559 -14.41 -14.31 -37.47
N VAL A 560 -14.80 -15.24 -36.61
CA VAL A 560 -16.17 -15.77 -36.56
C VAL A 560 -16.80 -15.48 -35.20
N ALA A 561 -17.78 -14.58 -35.20
CA ALA A 561 -18.69 -14.38 -34.09
C ALA A 561 -19.87 -15.38 -34.18
N ALA A 562 -20.37 -15.84 -33.04
CA ALA A 562 -21.68 -16.50 -32.90
C ALA A 562 -22.59 -15.54 -32.13
N ALA A 563 -23.57 -14.89 -32.78
CA ALA A 563 -24.86 -15.43 -33.20
C ALA A 563 -25.97 -15.08 -32.18
N GLN A 564 -26.49 -13.84 -32.29
CA GLN A 564 -27.78 -13.48 -31.71
C GLN A 564 -28.92 -14.13 -32.52
N SER A 565 -29.94 -14.63 -31.83
CA SER A 565 -31.13 -15.21 -32.44
C SER A 565 -32.10 -14.12 -32.92
N SER A 566 -32.56 -14.20 -34.18
CA SER A 566 -33.69 -13.40 -34.65
C SER A 566 -34.93 -14.27 -34.91
N ALA A 567 -36.04 -13.94 -34.25
CA ALA A 567 -37.38 -14.31 -34.68
C ALA A 567 -38.05 -13.04 -35.23
N GLY A 568 -38.60 -13.12 -36.45
CA GLY A 568 -38.91 -11.94 -37.25
C GLY A 568 -40.27 -11.28 -36.98
N GLY A 569 -40.38 -10.00 -37.36
CA GLY A 569 -41.63 -9.24 -37.39
C GLY A 569 -41.53 -8.08 -38.39
N ARG A 570 -41.99 -8.31 -39.63
CA ARG A 570 -41.95 -7.31 -40.72
C ARG A 570 -43.07 -6.28 -40.55
N TRP A 571 -42.74 -4.99 -40.50
CA TRP A 571 -43.54 -3.92 -41.13
C TRP A 571 -42.62 -2.82 -41.67
N ALA A 572 -42.91 -2.39 -42.91
CA ALA A 572 -42.26 -1.28 -43.58
C ALA A 572 -43.34 -0.37 -44.18
N LEU A 573 -42.94 0.85 -44.58
CA LEU A 573 -43.68 1.98 -45.20
C LEU A 573 -43.67 3.21 -44.26
N ALA A 574 -43.54 4.46 -44.73
CA ALA A 574 -42.93 4.99 -45.95
C ALA A 574 -42.73 6.50 -45.76
N ALA A 575 -41.58 7.06 -46.14
CA ALA A 575 -41.41 8.51 -46.14
C ALA A 575 -42.18 9.15 -47.31
N ARG A 576 -42.91 10.23 -47.05
CA ARG A 576 -43.43 11.15 -48.09
C ARG A 576 -43.27 12.59 -47.65
N ALA A 577 -42.65 13.39 -48.54
CA ALA A 577 -42.52 14.82 -48.40
C ALA A 577 -43.61 15.55 -49.21
N ALA A 578 -44.25 16.53 -48.57
CA ALA A 578 -44.93 17.69 -49.13
C ALA A 578 -45.15 18.67 -47.95
N GLY A 579 -45.06 19.99 -48.05
CA GLY A 579 -44.89 20.83 -49.23
C GLY A 579 -45.98 21.90 -49.28
N GLY A 580 -45.68 23.11 -48.79
CA GLY A 580 -46.40 24.33 -49.20
C GLY A 580 -47.00 25.23 -48.11
N LEU A 581 -46.62 26.51 -48.18
CA LEU A 581 -47.37 27.72 -47.84
C LEU A 581 -47.65 28.04 -46.35
N GLY A 582 -47.40 29.30 -45.98
CA GLY A 582 -47.67 29.88 -44.66
C GLY A 582 -48.45 31.19 -44.74
N VAL A 583 -48.62 31.89 -43.61
CA VAL A 583 -49.27 33.20 -43.51
C VAL A 583 -48.50 34.09 -42.50
N VAL A 584 -48.54 35.41 -42.74
CA VAL A 584 -47.84 36.47 -42.00
C VAL A 584 -48.77 37.23 -41.04
N ALA A 585 -48.28 37.54 -39.83
CA ALA A 585 -48.68 38.68 -38.97
C ALA A 585 -47.54 38.89 -37.93
N VAL A 586 -46.78 39.98 -37.80
CA VAL A 586 -46.99 41.45 -37.80
C VAL A 586 -47.40 42.03 -36.42
N ALA A 587 -46.45 42.80 -35.85
CA ALA A 587 -46.56 43.79 -34.75
C ALA A 587 -46.98 43.30 -33.34
N GLY A 588 -46.58 43.93 -32.23
CA GLY A 588 -45.70 45.11 -32.00
C GLY A 588 -45.00 45.01 -30.63
N TRP A 589 -43.82 45.61 -30.40
CA TRP A 589 -43.58 47.02 -30.02
C TRP A 589 -44.10 47.48 -28.64
N GLY A 590 -43.16 47.69 -27.70
CA GLY A 590 -43.27 48.60 -26.54
C GLY A 590 -44.02 48.04 -25.32
N PHE A 591 -43.51 48.13 -24.09
CA PHE A 591 -42.85 49.29 -23.48
C PHE A 591 -41.93 48.90 -22.31
N ALA A 592 -40.84 49.64 -22.14
CA ALA A 592 -40.12 49.66 -20.86
C ALA A 592 -40.92 50.45 -19.80
N ARG A 593 -40.86 50.02 -18.54
CA ARG A 593 -41.06 50.93 -17.40
C ARG A 593 -40.01 50.72 -16.31
N MET A 594 -39.43 51.85 -15.92
CA MET A 594 -38.30 51.97 -15.01
C MET A 594 -38.81 52.16 -13.58
N ARG A 595 -38.09 51.59 -12.61
CA ARG A 595 -37.93 51.99 -11.19
C ARG A 595 -39.04 52.84 -10.55
N VAL A 596 -39.58 52.33 -9.44
CA VAL A 596 -39.63 53.11 -8.18
C VAL A 596 -39.00 52.26 -7.07
N ARG A 597 -38.12 52.87 -6.29
CA ARG A 597 -37.47 52.31 -5.10
C ARG A 597 -37.76 53.28 -3.96
N THR A 598 -38.43 52.85 -2.88
CA THR A 598 -38.32 53.48 -1.54
C THR A 598 -39.14 52.73 -0.49
N ARG A 599 -38.47 52.43 0.63
CA ARG A 599 -38.99 52.06 1.97
C ARG A 599 -39.71 50.70 2.05
N SER A 600 -39.40 49.85 3.03
CA SER A 600 -38.52 50.01 4.22
C SER A 600 -37.37 49.01 4.21
#